data_AF-A0A1I2HR53-F1
#
_entry.id   AF-A0A1I2HR53-F1
#
_cell.length_a   1.000
_cell.length_b   1.000
_cell.length_c   1.000
_cell.angle_alpha   90.00
_cell.angle_beta   90.00
_cell.angle_gamma   90.00
#
_symmetry.space_group_name_H-M   'P 1'
#
loop_
_entity.id
_entity.type
_entity.pdbx_description
1 polymer ?
#
loop_
_entity_poly.entity_id
_entity_poly.type
_entity_poly.pdbx_seq_one_letter_code
_entity_poly.pdbx_strand_id
1 'polypeptide(L)'
;MADALHVVVDGEHVRRSFGMLTSFILAPDMMPSLLGDFAGEPVEERLCLLASSRTIWHIFAQDAATVGAYPSFDDALAQTRDQADADYAAVLPGAVSMARALDEALALRGSSQLPPTLVDQIGADPAAGMGALGYYLRAASLALCACAVARRCEVGTLLSAVGQRLALAT
;
A
#
# COMPACT_ATOMS: atom_id res chain seq x y z
N MET A 1 -20.62 21.60 1.02
CA MET A 1 -19.35 21.50 0.26
C MET A 1 -18.39 20.77 1.16
N ALA A 2 -17.99 19.54 0.79
CA ALA A 2 -16.95 18.84 1.52
C ALA A 2 -15.61 19.47 1.12
N ASP A 3 -14.88 20.01 2.10
CA ASP A 3 -13.55 20.56 1.90
C ASP A 3 -12.56 19.44 1.56
N ALA A 4 -11.53 19.74 0.77
CA ALA A 4 -10.49 18.77 0.42
C ALA A 4 -9.83 18.22 1.69
N LEU A 5 -9.73 16.90 1.82
CA LEU A 5 -9.13 16.27 2.99
C LEU A 5 -7.62 16.24 2.86
N HIS A 6 -6.92 16.71 3.90
CA HIS A 6 -5.48 16.61 4.01
C HIS A 6 -5.07 15.27 4.66
N VAL A 7 -4.43 14.40 3.90
CA VAL A 7 -3.85 13.14 4.37
C VAL A 7 -2.53 13.43 5.07
N VAL A 8 -2.44 13.11 6.36
CA VAL A 8 -1.21 13.21 7.14
C VAL A 8 -0.76 11.79 7.48
N VAL A 9 0.28 11.30 6.79
CA VAL A 9 0.92 10.03 7.12
C VAL A 9 2.03 10.29 8.12
N ASP A 10 1.90 9.72 9.31
CA ASP A 10 2.93 9.75 10.35
C ASP A 10 3.60 8.37 10.55
N GLY A 11 4.51 8.29 11.52
CA GLY A 11 5.22 7.05 11.83
C GLY A 11 4.30 5.90 12.28
N GLU A 12 3.15 6.20 12.90
CA GLU A 12 2.21 5.16 13.31
C GLU A 12 1.51 4.53 12.11
N HIS A 13 1.06 5.34 11.15
CA HIS A 13 0.48 4.83 9.92
C HIS A 13 1.48 3.95 9.15
N VAL A 14 2.76 4.31 9.13
CA VAL A 14 3.80 3.48 8.51
C VAL A 14 3.97 2.16 9.25
N ARG A 15 4.01 2.16 10.59
CA ARG A 15 4.09 0.93 11.40
C ARG A 15 2.87 0.03 11.19
N ARG A 16 1.67 0.59 11.19
CA ARG A 16 0.41 -0.15 10.95
C ARG A 16 0.39 -0.76 9.56
N SER A 17 0.65 0.02 8.50
CA SER A 17 0.71 -0.49 7.13
C SER A 17 1.81 -1.54 6.93
N PHE A 18 2.96 -1.36 7.57
CA PHE A 18 4.03 -2.36 7.55
C PHE A 18 3.63 -3.66 8.30
N GLY A 19 2.94 -3.54 9.43
CA GLY A 19 2.36 -4.66 10.15
C GLY A 19 1.36 -5.43 9.27
N MET A 20 0.46 -4.71 8.58
CA MET A 20 -0.48 -5.31 7.63
C MET A 20 0.23 -6.03 6.48
N LEU A 21 1.30 -5.46 5.91
CA LEU A 21 2.11 -6.15 4.90
C LEU A 21 2.79 -7.41 5.45
N THR A 22 3.33 -7.33 6.66
CA THR A 22 3.99 -8.46 7.31
C THR A 22 3.00 -9.60 7.53
N SER A 23 1.80 -9.31 8.02
CA SER A 23 0.73 -10.28 8.17
C SER A 23 0.24 -10.81 6.82
N PHE A 24 0.12 -9.95 5.81
CA PHE A 24 -0.26 -10.36 4.45
C PHE A 24 0.68 -11.42 3.87
N ILE A 25 1.98 -11.35 4.19
CA ILE A 25 3.00 -12.28 3.69
C ILE A 25 3.17 -13.50 4.60
N LEU A 26 3.24 -13.31 5.91
CA LEU A 26 3.68 -14.34 6.87
C LEU A 26 2.54 -14.99 7.65
N ALA A 27 1.36 -14.37 7.72
CA ALA A 27 0.21 -14.83 8.49
C ALA A 27 -1.10 -14.51 7.75
N PRO A 28 -1.32 -15.08 6.55
CA PRO A 28 -2.47 -14.75 5.72
C PRO A 28 -3.82 -15.00 6.42
N ASP A 29 -3.89 -15.96 7.34
CA ASP A 29 -5.09 -16.24 8.15
C ASP A 29 -5.51 -15.07 9.05
N MET A 30 -4.60 -14.14 9.36
CA MET A 30 -4.88 -12.93 10.14
C MET A 30 -5.45 -11.78 9.29
N MET A 31 -5.35 -11.87 7.96
CA MET A 31 -5.77 -10.80 7.06
C MET A 31 -7.26 -10.44 7.16
N PRO A 32 -8.20 -11.40 7.29
CA PRO A 32 -9.62 -11.05 7.46
C PRO A 32 -9.87 -10.16 8.69
N SER A 33 -9.15 -10.39 9.80
CA SER A 33 -9.26 -9.56 11.01
C SER A 33 -8.73 -8.15 10.75
N LEU A 34 -7.53 -8.03 10.17
CA LEU A 34 -6.89 -6.73 9.90
C LEU A 34 -7.66 -5.89 8.89
N LEU A 35 -8.26 -6.53 7.88
CA LEU A 35 -9.15 -5.86 6.93
C LEU A 35 -10.46 -5.43 7.59
N GLY A 36 -10.99 -6.24 8.51
CA GLY A 36 -12.13 -5.89 9.34
C GLY A 36 -11.86 -4.66 10.21
N ASP A 37 -10.68 -4.60 10.84
CA ASP A 37 -10.26 -3.43 11.62
C ASP A 37 -10.19 -2.18 10.73
N PHE A 38 -9.54 -2.28 9.55
CA PHE A 38 -9.51 -1.19 8.57
C PHE A 38 -10.92 -0.72 8.16
N ALA A 39 -11.87 -1.62 7.93
CA ALA A 39 -13.24 -1.24 7.56
C ALA A 39 -13.99 -0.49 8.65
N GLY A 40 -13.64 -0.73 9.92
CA GLY A 40 -14.19 -0.04 11.09
C GLY A 40 -13.60 1.36 11.32
N GLU A 41 -12.51 1.72 10.65
CA GLU A 41 -11.83 2.99 10.84
C GLU A 41 -12.61 4.18 10.24
N PRO A 42 -12.45 5.39 10.83
CA PRO A 42 -12.88 6.64 10.21
C PRO A 42 -12.33 6.79 8.78
N VAL A 43 -13.03 7.53 7.93
CA VAL A 43 -12.64 7.71 6.52
C VAL A 43 -11.23 8.29 6.42
N GLU A 44 -10.91 9.26 7.27
CA GLU A 44 -9.61 9.92 7.34
C GLU A 44 -8.49 8.92 7.62
N GLU A 45 -8.69 8.04 8.60
CA GLU A 45 -7.72 7.01 8.97
C GLU A 45 -7.55 5.98 7.85
N ARG A 46 -8.66 5.54 7.22
CA ARG A 46 -8.61 4.65 6.05
C ARG A 46 -7.78 5.25 4.92
N LEU A 47 -7.94 6.55 4.66
CA LEU A 47 -7.18 7.26 3.64
C LEU A 47 -5.69 7.35 3.99
N CYS A 48 -5.36 7.64 5.25
CA CYS A 48 -3.98 7.64 5.71
C CYS A 48 -3.33 6.26 5.60
N LEU A 49 -4.04 5.18 5.95
CA LEU A 49 -3.55 3.80 5.83
C LEU A 49 -3.39 3.38 4.36
N LEU A 50 -4.29 3.77 3.47
CA LEU A 50 -4.13 3.54 2.03
C LEU A 50 -2.91 4.29 1.46
N ALA A 51 -2.77 5.57 1.79
CA ALA A 51 -1.64 6.40 1.36
C ALA A 51 -0.30 5.90 1.94
N SER A 52 -0.30 5.46 3.19
CA SER A 52 0.85 4.83 3.84
C SER A 52 1.24 3.52 3.15
N SER A 53 0.27 2.64 2.86
CA SER A 53 0.52 1.36 2.18
C SER A 53 1.05 1.56 0.76
N ARG A 54 0.53 2.55 0.03
CA ARG A 54 1.09 3.00 -1.25
C ARG A 54 2.53 3.49 -1.11
N THR A 55 2.83 4.26 -0.07
CA THR A 55 4.18 4.76 0.20
C THR A 55 5.15 3.61 0.47
N ILE A 56 4.72 2.60 1.25
CA ILE A 56 5.50 1.38 1.49
C ILE A 56 5.78 0.65 0.17
N TRP A 57 4.79 0.51 -0.69
CA TRP A 57 4.99 -0.08 -2.02
C TRP A 57 6.05 0.68 -2.82
N HIS A 58 5.98 2.01 -2.88
CA HIS A 58 6.96 2.83 -3.59
C HIS A 58 8.37 2.68 -3.02
N ILE A 59 8.52 2.63 -1.69
CA ILE A 59 9.81 2.40 -1.03
C ILE A 59 10.39 1.06 -1.46
N PHE A 60 9.61 -0.02 -1.45
CA PHE A 60 10.11 -1.33 -1.88
C PHE A 60 10.36 -1.41 -3.38
N ALA A 61 9.60 -0.72 -4.22
CA ALA A 61 9.87 -0.62 -5.64
C ALA A 61 11.21 0.09 -5.90
N GLN A 62 11.49 1.18 -5.18
CA GLN A 62 12.77 1.87 -5.24
C GLN A 62 13.93 0.99 -4.76
N ASP A 63 13.75 0.29 -3.64
CA ASP A 63 14.75 -0.65 -3.14
C ASP A 63 15.02 -1.78 -4.13
N ALA A 64 13.97 -2.32 -4.78
CA ALA A 64 14.06 -3.40 -5.74
C ALA A 64 14.85 -2.97 -6.98
N ALA A 65 14.58 -1.77 -7.50
CA ALA A 65 15.36 -1.18 -8.58
C ALA A 65 16.82 -0.97 -8.17
N THR A 66 17.05 -0.45 -6.95
CA THR A 66 18.41 -0.16 -6.43
C THR A 66 19.27 -1.42 -6.33
N VAL A 67 18.68 -2.57 -5.99
CA VAL A 67 19.40 -3.85 -5.93
C VAL A 67 19.40 -4.62 -7.26
N GLY A 68 18.94 -4.01 -8.34
CA GLY A 68 18.96 -4.58 -9.68
C GLY A 68 17.89 -5.64 -9.96
N ALA A 69 16.84 -5.71 -9.15
CA ALA A 69 15.68 -6.57 -9.43
C ALA A 69 14.85 -6.04 -10.61
N TYR A 70 14.88 -4.73 -10.82
CA TYR A 70 14.27 -4.04 -11.96
C TYR A 70 15.27 -3.05 -12.58
N PRO A 71 15.11 -2.68 -13.86
CA PRO A 71 16.02 -1.73 -14.52
C PRO A 71 15.94 -0.31 -13.95
N SER A 72 14.76 0.11 -13.50
CA SER A 72 14.52 1.42 -12.89
C SER A 72 13.39 1.38 -11.86
N PHE A 73 13.23 2.46 -11.09
CA PHE A 73 12.12 2.63 -10.17
C PHE A 73 10.77 2.64 -10.90
N ASP A 74 10.69 3.34 -12.04
CA ASP A 74 9.47 3.42 -12.85
C ASP A 74 9.09 2.04 -13.40
N ASP A 75 10.08 1.25 -13.83
CA ASP A 75 9.86 -0.14 -14.26
C ASP A 75 9.37 -1.03 -13.11
N ALA A 76 9.92 -0.85 -11.90
CA ALA A 76 9.47 -1.58 -10.72
C ALA A 76 8.01 -1.26 -10.40
N LEU A 77 7.63 0.02 -10.41
CA LEU A 77 6.24 0.43 -10.22
C LEU A 77 5.31 -0.10 -11.31
N ALA A 78 5.72 0.01 -12.59
CA ALA A 78 4.92 -0.47 -13.71
C ALA A 78 4.67 -1.98 -13.62
N GLN A 79 5.72 -2.79 -13.45
CA GLN A 79 5.58 -4.24 -13.44
C GLN A 79 4.81 -4.76 -12.22
N THR A 80 5.04 -4.19 -11.04
CA THR A 80 4.30 -4.59 -9.83
C THR A 80 2.84 -4.15 -9.88
N ARG A 81 2.55 -2.99 -10.50
CA ARG A 81 1.18 -2.53 -10.79
C ARG A 81 0.49 -3.48 -11.77
N ASP A 82 1.12 -3.82 -12.89
CA ASP A 82 0.54 -4.69 -13.92
C ASP A 82 0.17 -6.06 -13.33
N GLN A 83 1.02 -6.61 -12.47
CA GLN A 83 0.73 -7.88 -11.80
C GLN A 83 -0.38 -7.74 -10.76
N ALA A 84 -0.40 -6.67 -9.96
CA ALA A 84 -1.49 -6.43 -9.01
C ALA A 84 -2.84 -6.21 -9.74
N ASP A 85 -2.82 -5.50 -10.87
CA ASP A 85 -3.99 -5.33 -11.74
C ASP A 85 -4.46 -6.68 -12.29
N ALA A 86 -3.56 -7.55 -12.75
CA ALA A 86 -3.92 -8.88 -13.21
C ALA A 86 -4.59 -9.72 -12.11
N ASP A 87 -4.11 -9.61 -10.87
CA ASP A 87 -4.64 -10.34 -9.72
C ASP A 87 -6.02 -9.80 -9.27
N TYR A 88 -6.30 -8.50 -9.44
CA TYR A 88 -7.50 -7.85 -8.89
C TYR A 88 -8.55 -7.44 -9.93
N ALA A 89 -8.20 -7.09 -11.16
CA ALA A 89 -9.12 -6.44 -12.10
C ALA A 89 -10.35 -7.28 -12.45
N ALA A 90 -10.19 -8.61 -12.55
CA ALA A 90 -11.28 -9.53 -12.86
C ALA A 90 -12.21 -9.80 -11.67
N VAL A 91 -11.71 -9.66 -10.44
CA VAL A 91 -12.39 -10.10 -9.20
C VAL A 91 -12.93 -8.92 -8.40
N LEU A 92 -12.16 -7.83 -8.33
CA LEU A 92 -12.41 -6.63 -7.55
C LEU A 92 -12.14 -5.35 -8.39
N PRO A 93 -12.88 -5.12 -9.49
CA PRO A 93 -12.65 -3.96 -10.36
C PRO A 93 -12.81 -2.61 -9.64
N GLY A 94 -13.70 -2.54 -8.64
CA GLY A 94 -13.88 -1.35 -7.79
C GLY A 94 -12.64 -1.02 -6.97
N ALA A 95 -11.91 -2.03 -6.47
CA ALA A 95 -10.67 -1.86 -5.73
C ALA A 95 -9.56 -1.27 -6.61
N VAL A 96 -9.41 -1.80 -7.83
CA VAL A 96 -8.43 -1.31 -8.81
C VAL A 96 -8.73 0.14 -9.19
N SER A 97 -10.00 0.45 -9.49
CA SER A 97 -10.44 1.81 -9.81
C SER A 97 -10.11 2.80 -8.68
N MET A 98 -10.42 2.43 -7.44
CA MET A 98 -10.15 3.24 -6.26
C MET A 98 -8.64 3.42 -5.99
N ALA A 99 -7.86 2.35 -6.11
CA ALA A 99 -6.41 2.42 -5.98
C ALA A 99 -5.81 3.38 -7.02
N ARG A 100 -6.19 3.24 -8.30
CA ARG A 100 -5.73 4.14 -9.37
C ARG A 100 -6.13 5.59 -9.15
N ALA A 101 -7.37 5.84 -8.70
CA ALA A 101 -7.84 7.19 -8.40
C ALA A 101 -7.04 7.84 -7.25
N LEU A 102 -6.70 7.05 -6.22
CA LEU A 102 -5.85 7.51 -5.12
C LEU A 102 -4.41 7.75 -5.57
N ASP A 103 -3.84 6.84 -6.36
CA ASP A 103 -2.51 6.98 -6.96
C ASP A 103 -2.41 8.28 -7.76
N GLU A 104 -3.40 8.54 -8.62
CA GLU A 104 -3.49 9.74 -9.46
C GLU A 104 -3.63 11.01 -8.61
N ALA A 105 -4.53 10.99 -7.62
CA ALA A 105 -4.74 12.13 -6.72
C ALA A 105 -3.47 12.52 -5.96
N LEU A 106 -2.71 11.53 -5.48
CA LEU A 106 -1.46 11.75 -4.74
C LEU A 106 -0.28 12.07 -5.66
N ALA A 107 -0.24 11.53 -6.89
CA ALA A 107 0.82 11.78 -7.87
C ALA A 107 0.73 13.17 -8.51
N LEU A 108 -0.48 13.62 -8.87
CA LEU A 108 -0.68 14.85 -9.67
C LEU A 108 -0.28 16.15 -8.99
N ARG A 109 0.05 16.13 -7.70
CA ARG A 109 0.18 17.37 -6.94
C ARG A 109 1.32 17.41 -5.92
N GLY A 110 2.07 16.33 -5.71
CA GLY A 110 2.95 16.21 -4.53
C GLY A 110 2.21 16.57 -3.23
N SER A 111 0.89 16.39 -3.23
CA SER A 111 -0.05 17.02 -2.33
C SER A 111 -0.68 15.95 -1.48
N SER A 112 -0.73 16.23 -0.19
CA SER A 112 -1.51 15.55 0.81
C SER A 112 -3.02 15.76 0.64
N GLN A 113 -3.48 16.65 -0.23
CA GLN A 113 -4.91 16.93 -0.43
C GLN A 113 -5.58 15.97 -1.42
N LEU A 114 -6.62 15.28 -0.96
CA LEU A 114 -7.48 14.43 -1.78
C LEU A 114 -8.74 15.16 -2.22
N PRO A 115 -9.23 14.92 -3.45
CA PRO A 115 -10.47 15.51 -3.92
C PRO A 115 -11.64 14.97 -3.08
N PRO A 116 -12.62 15.83 -2.70
CA PRO A 116 -13.75 15.43 -1.88
C PRO A 116 -14.53 14.24 -2.45
N THR A 117 -14.63 14.14 -3.77
CA THR A 117 -15.30 13.02 -4.44
C THR A 117 -14.64 11.67 -4.16
N LEU A 118 -13.30 11.63 -4.02
CA LEU A 118 -12.58 10.40 -3.69
C LEU A 118 -12.73 10.06 -2.21
N VAL A 119 -12.74 11.08 -1.34
CA VAL A 119 -13.01 10.91 0.10
C VAL A 119 -14.41 10.32 0.31
N ASP A 120 -15.42 10.89 -0.36
CA ASP A 120 -16.81 10.41 -0.33
C ASP A 120 -16.92 8.98 -0.87
N GLN A 121 -16.22 8.66 -1.96
CA GLN A 121 -16.22 7.32 -2.54
C GLN A 121 -15.63 6.28 -1.57
N ILE A 122 -14.51 6.60 -0.92
CA ILE A 122 -13.87 5.72 0.07
C ILE A 122 -14.74 5.59 1.33
N GLY A 123 -15.43 6.65 1.73
CA GLY A 123 -16.38 6.61 2.82
C GLY A 123 -17.61 5.75 2.52
N ALA A 124 -18.15 5.85 1.31
CA ALA A 124 -19.36 5.16 0.88
C ALA A 124 -19.15 3.67 0.56
N ASP A 125 -17.94 3.25 0.18
CA ASP A 125 -17.62 1.86 -0.16
C ASP A 125 -16.39 1.33 0.60
N PRO A 126 -16.58 0.88 1.87
CA PRO A 126 -15.52 0.26 2.65
C PRO A 126 -14.97 -1.03 2.03
N ALA A 127 -15.76 -1.75 1.22
CA ALA A 127 -15.34 -2.99 0.59
C ALA A 127 -14.34 -2.73 -0.55
N ALA A 128 -14.62 -1.75 -1.40
CA ALA A 128 -13.65 -1.28 -2.39
C ALA A 128 -12.39 -0.71 -1.71
N GLY A 129 -12.54 -0.01 -0.57
CA GLY A 129 -11.43 0.46 0.25
C GLY A 129 -10.52 -0.67 0.76
N MET A 130 -11.12 -1.72 1.35
CA MET A 130 -10.37 -2.92 1.77
C MET A 130 -9.68 -3.59 0.59
N GLY A 131 -10.36 -3.69 -0.56
CA GLY A 131 -9.78 -4.23 -1.77
C GLY A 131 -8.59 -3.40 -2.26
N ALA A 132 -8.68 -2.07 -2.22
CA ALA A 132 -7.60 -1.17 -2.58
C ALA A 132 -6.41 -1.27 -1.61
N LEU A 133 -6.68 -1.47 -0.32
CA LEU A 133 -5.62 -1.79 0.66
C LEU A 133 -4.92 -3.09 0.28
N GLY A 134 -5.69 -4.17 0.04
CA GLY A 134 -5.15 -5.45 -0.40
C GLY A 134 -4.33 -5.33 -1.69
N TYR A 135 -4.79 -4.51 -2.63
CA TYR A 135 -4.07 -4.20 -3.87
C TYR A 135 -2.69 -3.58 -3.60
N TYR A 136 -2.60 -2.56 -2.75
CA TYR A 136 -1.31 -1.95 -2.39
C TYR A 136 -0.40 -2.90 -1.62
N LEU A 137 -0.95 -3.70 -0.70
CA LEU A 137 -0.19 -4.73 0.02
C LEU A 137 0.36 -5.78 -0.95
N ARG A 138 -0.43 -6.17 -1.95
CA ARG A 138 0.01 -7.08 -3.01
C ARG A 138 1.14 -6.47 -3.84
N ALA A 139 0.99 -5.24 -4.31
CA ALA A 139 2.04 -4.55 -5.07
C ALA A 139 3.34 -4.38 -4.27
N ALA A 140 3.23 -4.00 -2.98
CA ALA A 140 4.35 -3.95 -2.06
C ALA A 140 5.03 -5.32 -1.86
N SER A 141 4.23 -6.38 -1.70
CA SER A 141 4.75 -7.75 -1.54
C SER A 141 5.54 -8.21 -2.76
N LEU A 142 5.09 -7.87 -3.98
CA LEU A 142 5.78 -8.21 -5.22
C LEU A 142 7.15 -7.52 -5.28
N ALA A 143 7.20 -6.22 -5.00
CA ALA A 143 8.46 -5.46 -4.97
C ALA A 143 9.43 -5.99 -3.89
N LEU A 144 8.90 -6.33 -2.71
CA LEU A 144 9.67 -6.91 -1.61
C LEU A 144 10.20 -8.31 -1.93
N CYS A 145 9.40 -9.16 -2.57
CA CYS A 145 9.84 -10.48 -3.03
C CYS A 145 10.95 -10.35 -4.08
N ALA A 146 10.83 -9.40 -5.02
CA ALA A 146 11.88 -9.11 -5.99
C ALA A 146 13.18 -8.64 -5.31
N CYS A 147 13.09 -7.77 -4.30
CA CYS A 147 14.22 -7.41 -3.44
C CYS A 147 14.87 -8.63 -2.80
N ALA A 148 14.07 -9.52 -2.21
CA ALA A 148 14.55 -10.71 -1.51
C ALA A 148 15.32 -11.64 -2.46
N VAL A 149 14.77 -11.87 -3.66
CA VAL A 149 15.41 -12.67 -4.72
C VAL A 149 16.73 -12.04 -5.17
N ALA A 150 16.75 -10.75 -5.48
CA ALA A 150 17.96 -10.06 -5.92
C ALA A 150 19.07 -10.09 -4.85
N ARG A 151 18.69 -9.97 -3.57
CA ARG A 151 19.61 -10.05 -2.42
C ARG A 151 19.93 -11.47 -1.99
N ARG A 152 19.30 -12.50 -2.58
CA ARG A 152 19.43 -13.92 -2.23
C ARG A 152 19.16 -14.19 -0.75
N CYS A 153 18.07 -13.63 -0.24
CA CYS A 153 17.63 -13.79 1.14
C CYS A 153 16.13 -14.10 1.22
N GLU A 154 15.68 -14.51 2.41
CA GLU A 154 14.26 -14.74 2.65
C GLU A 154 13.51 -13.42 2.85
N VAL A 155 12.25 -13.37 2.40
CA VAL A 155 11.38 -12.20 2.60
C VAL A 155 11.25 -11.86 4.08
N GLY A 156 11.15 -12.88 4.95
CA GLY A 156 11.10 -12.70 6.40
C GLY A 156 12.34 -11.99 6.98
N THR A 157 13.52 -12.19 6.38
CA THR A 157 14.75 -11.48 6.78
C THR A 157 14.65 -9.99 6.48
N LEU A 158 14.16 -9.63 5.29
CA LEU A 158 13.96 -8.22 4.93
C LEU A 158 12.90 -7.55 5.80
N LEU A 159 11.77 -8.23 6.03
CA LEU A 159 10.71 -7.75 6.93
C LEU A 159 11.25 -7.51 8.34
N SER A 160 12.02 -8.45 8.89
CA SER A 160 12.62 -8.30 10.22
C SER A 160 13.56 -7.08 10.29
N ALA A 161 14.41 -6.89 9.26
CA ALA A 161 15.34 -5.77 9.21
C ALA A 161 14.64 -4.40 9.05
N VAL A 162 13.51 -4.35 8.34
CA VAL A 162 12.69 -3.13 8.23
C VAL A 162 11.93 -2.87 9.53
N GLY A 163 11.30 -3.90 10.10
CA GLY A 163 10.57 -3.81 11.36
C GLY A 163 11.45 -3.34 12.53
N GLN A 164 12.67 -3.85 12.63
CA GLN A 164 13.66 -3.37 13.61
C GLN A 164 13.97 -1.88 13.45
N ARG A 165 14.17 -1.41 12.21
CA ARG A 165 14.42 0.01 11.94
C ARG A 165 13.22 0.89 12.29
N LEU A 166 12.01 0.44 11.97
CA LEU A 166 10.77 1.16 12.32
C LEU A 166 10.55 1.21 13.85
N ALA A 167 10.91 0.16 14.58
CA ALA A 167 10.82 0.14 16.04
C ALA A 167 11.80 1.11 16.72
N LEU A 168 12.95 1.36 16.09
CA LEU A 168 14.02 2.23 16.61
C LEU A 168 13.86 3.70 16.21
N ALA A 169 13.00 4.02 15.24
CA ALA A 169 12.84 5.36 14.68
C ALA A 169 11.94 6.30 15.54
N THR A 170 11.95 6.14 16.86
CA THR A 170 11.16 6.93 17.82
C THR A 170 11.66 8.35 17.98
#